data_AF-A0A2P5ETE4-F1
#
_entry.id   AF-A0A2P5ETE4-F1
#
_cell.length_a   1.000
_cell.length_b   1.000
_cell.length_c   1.000
_cell.angle_alpha   90.00
_cell.angle_beta   90.00
_cell.angle_gamma   90.00
#
_symmetry.space_group_name_H-M   'P 1'
#
loop_
_entity.id
_entity.type
_entity.pdbx_description
1 polymer ?
#
loop_
_entity_poly.entity_id
_entity_poly.type
_entity_poly.pdbx_seq_one_letter_code
_entity_poly.pdbx_strand_id
1 'polypeptide(L)'
;MMISLGDAHVAYQCLDFPLVKLSVVGGRPFSCGGEKLFRKKLVSARYGVEDIDGSAKKICKVALSAPEDHLVILLAHNGPTGLGSNLDDICGKDWVFGGGDHGDADLEKAISLLKESSKASVPLVVFGHMHKVLAHGNGLRKMIVVGADDTIYLNGAIVPRVKTLIDEQGISNSFTNDEARPSLPESEGTKRAFTIVDILDGRVDKISESWVSVDGEKVKLEEELVLFKRNN
;
A
#
# COMPACT_ATOMS: atom_id res chain seq x y z
N MET A 1 3.20 11.90 -16.43
CA MET A 1 2.87 11.14 -15.20
C MET A 1 3.50 9.74 -15.19
N MET A 2 3.43 8.91 -16.25
CA MET A 2 4.13 7.60 -16.26
C MET A 2 5.65 7.67 -16.49
N ILE A 3 6.16 8.69 -17.19
CA ILE A 3 7.61 8.84 -17.48
C ILE A 3 8.44 9.01 -16.20
N SER A 4 7.85 9.55 -15.13
CA SER A 4 8.54 9.84 -13.88
C SER A 4 8.97 8.60 -13.08
N LEU A 5 8.41 7.41 -13.37
CA LEU A 5 8.79 6.16 -12.71
C LEU A 5 9.88 5.40 -13.47
N GLY A 6 10.15 5.73 -14.74
CA GLY A 6 11.16 5.06 -15.56
C GLY A 6 11.08 3.54 -15.50
N ASP A 7 12.24 2.91 -15.29
CA ASP A 7 12.38 1.45 -15.19
C ASP A 7 11.80 0.84 -13.91
N ALA A 8 11.40 1.67 -12.94
CA ALA A 8 10.73 1.23 -11.71
C ALA A 8 9.21 1.11 -11.86
N HIS A 9 8.65 1.38 -13.04
CA HIS A 9 7.24 1.17 -13.30
C HIS A 9 6.91 -0.33 -13.39
N VAL A 10 6.01 -0.81 -12.53
CA VAL A 10 5.68 -2.24 -12.45
C VAL A 10 4.23 -2.58 -12.84
N ALA A 11 3.43 -1.64 -13.38
CA ALA A 11 2.02 -1.94 -13.64
C ALA A 11 1.87 -3.06 -14.69
N TYR A 12 1.35 -4.22 -14.28
CA TYR A 12 1.37 -5.46 -15.06
C TYR A 12 2.77 -5.84 -15.58
N GLN A 13 3.80 -5.56 -14.79
CA GLN A 13 5.20 -5.85 -15.08
C GLN A 13 5.89 -6.41 -13.82
N CYS A 14 7.01 -7.10 -14.03
CA CYS A 14 7.84 -7.67 -12.98
C CYS A 14 9.18 -6.91 -12.96
N LEU A 15 9.61 -6.50 -11.77
CA LEU A 15 10.93 -5.95 -11.53
C LEU A 15 11.70 -6.90 -10.62
N ASP A 16 12.79 -7.46 -11.16
CA ASP A 16 13.58 -8.48 -10.49
C ASP A 16 14.78 -7.88 -9.76
N PHE A 17 15.07 -8.43 -8.58
CA PHE A 17 16.23 -8.12 -7.75
C PHE A 17 17.01 -9.42 -7.45
N PRO A 18 17.85 -9.89 -8.40
CA PRO A 18 18.49 -11.20 -8.31
C PRO A 18 19.41 -11.37 -7.09
N LEU A 19 20.08 -10.28 -6.65
CA LEU A 19 21.00 -10.31 -5.52
C LEU A 19 20.31 -10.70 -4.20
N VAL A 20 19.02 -10.41 -4.08
CA VAL A 20 18.19 -10.71 -2.89
C VAL A 20 17.07 -11.71 -3.19
N LYS A 21 17.10 -12.34 -4.37
CA LYS A 21 16.11 -13.31 -4.84
C LYS A 21 14.66 -12.86 -4.63
N LEU A 22 14.36 -11.66 -5.12
CA LEU A 22 13.08 -11.01 -4.93
C LEU A 22 12.59 -10.41 -6.23
N SER A 23 11.29 -10.50 -6.47
CA SER A 23 10.62 -9.90 -7.63
C SER A 23 9.41 -9.10 -7.17
N VAL A 24 9.27 -7.88 -7.67
CA VAL A 24 8.12 -7.01 -7.42
C VAL A 24 7.23 -7.02 -8.64
N VAL A 25 5.98 -7.47 -8.48
CA VAL A 25 4.99 -7.54 -9.54
C VAL A 25 3.90 -6.52 -9.27
N GLY A 26 3.71 -5.59 -10.20
CA GLY A 26 2.67 -4.57 -10.04
C GLY A 26 1.30 -5.04 -10.51
N GLY A 27 0.29 -4.73 -9.71
CA GLY A 27 -1.11 -4.94 -10.01
C GLY A 27 -1.68 -3.92 -11.01
N ARG A 28 -3.00 -3.79 -11.00
CA ARG A 28 -3.74 -2.90 -11.90
C ARG A 28 -3.41 -1.41 -11.63
N PRO A 29 -2.97 -0.65 -12.65
CA PRO A 29 -2.82 0.79 -12.53
C PRO A 29 -4.18 1.49 -12.52
N PHE A 30 -4.23 2.68 -11.90
CA PHE A 30 -5.44 3.51 -11.78
C PHE A 30 -6.58 2.86 -11.00
N SER A 31 -6.32 1.78 -10.26
CA SER A 31 -7.37 1.22 -9.42
C SER A 31 -7.84 2.26 -8.39
N CYS A 32 -9.15 2.30 -8.18
CA CYS A 32 -9.79 3.05 -7.11
C CYS A 32 -10.72 2.13 -6.30
N GLY A 33 -10.40 0.83 -6.28
CA GLY A 33 -11.19 -0.19 -5.60
C GLY A 33 -12.55 -0.51 -6.20
N GLY A 34 -13.17 -1.53 -5.62
CA GLY A 34 -14.48 -2.03 -6.01
C GLY A 34 -14.51 -2.81 -7.33
N GLU A 35 -15.73 -3.13 -7.76
CA GLU A 35 -15.98 -4.12 -8.81
C GLU A 35 -15.67 -3.63 -10.24
N LYS A 36 -15.48 -2.32 -10.43
CA LYS A 36 -15.40 -1.72 -11.76
C LYS A 36 -13.97 -1.46 -12.19
N LEU A 37 -13.70 -1.72 -13.47
CA LEU A 37 -12.46 -1.33 -14.11
C LEU A 37 -12.42 0.20 -14.35
N PHE A 38 -11.83 0.94 -13.42
CA PHE A 38 -11.69 2.39 -13.54
C PHE A 38 -10.81 2.75 -14.75
N ARG A 39 -11.19 3.81 -15.48
CA ARG A 39 -10.51 4.27 -16.71
C ARG A 39 -10.29 3.15 -17.74
N LYS A 40 -11.26 2.24 -17.94
CA LYS A 40 -11.20 1.13 -18.90
C LYS A 40 -10.56 1.48 -20.26
N LYS A 41 -10.95 2.58 -20.91
CA LYS A 41 -10.36 3.00 -22.20
C LYS A 41 -8.83 3.21 -22.13
N LEU A 42 -8.33 3.77 -21.03
CA LEU A 42 -6.91 4.00 -20.83
C LEU A 42 -6.18 2.68 -20.50
N VAL A 43 -6.79 1.85 -19.66
CA VAL A 43 -6.25 0.54 -19.29
C VAL A 43 -6.14 -0.38 -20.51
N SER A 44 -7.18 -0.43 -21.33
CA SER A 44 -7.19 -1.13 -22.63
C SER A 44 -6.11 -0.59 -23.57
N ALA A 45 -6.09 0.73 -23.83
CA ALA A 45 -5.16 1.32 -24.80
C ALA A 45 -3.68 1.19 -24.40
N ARG A 46 -3.36 1.19 -23.10
CA ARG A 46 -1.97 1.15 -22.59
C ARG A 46 -1.50 -0.24 -22.22
N TYR A 47 -2.40 -1.10 -21.74
CA TYR A 47 -2.05 -2.40 -21.17
C TYR A 47 -2.80 -3.57 -21.81
N GLY A 48 -3.69 -3.34 -22.79
CA GLY A 48 -4.42 -4.41 -23.47
C GLY A 48 -5.33 -5.23 -22.55
N VAL A 49 -5.83 -4.61 -21.46
CA VAL A 49 -6.71 -5.25 -20.49
C VAL A 49 -8.12 -4.71 -20.66
N GLU A 50 -9.08 -5.61 -20.93
CA GLU A 50 -10.47 -5.24 -21.26
C GLU A 50 -11.44 -5.41 -20.09
N ASP A 51 -11.11 -6.27 -19.13
CA ASP A 51 -11.97 -6.62 -18.01
C ASP A 51 -11.14 -7.10 -16.79
N ILE A 52 -11.85 -7.37 -15.69
CA ILE A 52 -11.30 -7.83 -14.42
C ILE A 52 -10.58 -9.18 -14.59
N ASP A 53 -11.11 -10.08 -15.41
CA ASP A 53 -10.53 -11.41 -15.62
C ASP A 53 -9.21 -11.34 -16.39
N GLY A 54 -9.16 -10.55 -17.46
CA GLY A 54 -7.96 -10.25 -18.23
C GLY A 54 -6.91 -9.54 -17.37
N SER A 55 -7.33 -8.65 -16.46
CA SER A 55 -6.45 -8.04 -15.48
C SER A 55 -5.82 -9.09 -14.55
N ALA A 56 -6.64 -9.96 -13.95
CA ALA A 56 -6.18 -11.00 -13.05
C ALA A 56 -5.20 -11.97 -13.73
N LYS A 57 -5.55 -12.43 -14.93
CA LYS A 57 -4.68 -13.30 -15.75
C LYS A 57 -3.36 -12.63 -16.09
N LYS A 58 -3.37 -11.33 -16.35
CA LYS A 58 -2.15 -10.59 -16.67
C LYS A 58 -1.24 -10.44 -15.46
N ILE A 59 -1.79 -10.12 -14.28
CA ILE A 59 -1.03 -10.09 -13.02
C ILE A 59 -0.41 -11.46 -12.74
N CYS A 60 -1.22 -12.52 -12.79
CA CYS A 60 -0.77 -13.89 -12.56
C CYS A 60 0.32 -14.31 -13.56
N LYS A 61 0.12 -14.06 -14.86
CA LYS A 61 1.12 -14.36 -15.91
C LYS A 61 2.47 -13.71 -15.63
N VAL A 62 2.47 -12.45 -15.22
CA VAL A 62 3.69 -11.69 -14.95
C VAL A 62 4.37 -12.21 -13.68
N ALA A 63 3.62 -12.49 -12.62
CA ALA A 63 4.17 -13.12 -11.43
C ALA A 63 4.78 -14.50 -11.70
N LEU A 64 4.18 -15.31 -12.57
CA LEU A 64 4.73 -16.59 -13.01
C LEU A 64 5.96 -16.47 -13.93
N SER A 65 6.32 -15.26 -14.36
CA SER A 65 7.55 -15.01 -15.13
C SER A 65 8.75 -14.65 -14.25
N ALA A 66 8.54 -14.45 -12.94
CA ALA A 66 9.62 -14.29 -11.98
C ALA A 66 10.48 -15.57 -11.92
N PRO A 67 11.79 -15.46 -11.64
CA PRO A 67 12.65 -16.64 -11.45
C PRO A 67 12.13 -17.58 -10.35
N GLU A 68 12.31 -18.89 -10.53
CA GLU A 68 11.73 -19.91 -9.64
C GLU A 68 12.19 -19.80 -8.18
N ASP A 69 13.40 -19.31 -7.94
CA ASP A 69 13.97 -19.14 -6.60
C ASP A 69 13.71 -17.75 -6.01
N HIS A 70 12.93 -16.90 -6.69
CA HIS A 70 12.54 -15.60 -6.18
C HIS A 70 11.27 -15.63 -5.32
N LEU A 71 11.26 -14.79 -4.29
CA LEU A 71 10.03 -14.37 -3.63
C LEU A 71 9.29 -13.35 -4.49
N VAL A 72 7.99 -13.52 -4.65
CA VAL A 72 7.16 -12.56 -5.38
C VAL A 72 6.41 -11.66 -4.39
N ILE A 73 6.67 -10.36 -4.45
CA ILE A 73 5.88 -9.34 -3.76
C ILE A 73 4.90 -8.74 -4.76
N LEU A 74 3.61 -8.80 -4.46
CA LEU A 74 2.61 -8.07 -5.24
C LEU A 74 2.51 -6.64 -4.72
N LEU A 75 2.57 -5.66 -5.63
CA LEU A 75 2.41 -4.24 -5.33
C LEU A 75 1.19 -3.69 -6.07
N ALA A 76 0.18 -3.21 -5.36
CA ALA A 76 -1.03 -2.65 -5.95
C ALA A 76 -1.37 -1.28 -5.38
N HIS A 77 -2.25 -0.54 -6.06
CA HIS A 77 -2.75 0.71 -5.48
C HIS A 77 -3.76 0.45 -4.36
N ASN A 78 -4.58 -0.58 -4.50
CA ASN A 78 -5.61 -0.98 -3.53
C ASN A 78 -5.48 -2.49 -3.22
N GLY A 79 -6.00 -2.92 -2.07
CA GLY A 79 -5.94 -4.33 -1.64
C GLY A 79 -6.94 -5.23 -2.36
N PRO A 80 -6.84 -6.56 -2.23
CA PRO A 80 -7.79 -7.49 -2.83
C PRO A 80 -9.15 -7.45 -2.13
N THR A 81 -10.21 -7.86 -2.82
CA THR A 81 -11.50 -8.17 -2.19
C THR A 81 -11.38 -9.37 -1.23
N GLY A 82 -12.36 -9.53 -0.35
CA GLY A 82 -12.41 -10.56 0.68
C GLY A 82 -11.83 -10.10 2.03
N LEU A 83 -11.35 -8.85 2.12
CA LEU A 83 -10.69 -8.28 3.30
C LEU A 83 -11.37 -6.98 3.80
N GLY A 84 -12.64 -6.76 3.47
CA GLY A 84 -13.37 -5.53 3.78
C GLY A 84 -14.76 -5.72 4.40
N SER A 85 -14.95 -6.76 5.23
CA SER A 85 -16.26 -7.08 5.83
C SER A 85 -16.78 -6.00 6.78
N ASN A 86 -15.89 -5.36 7.54
CA ASN A 86 -16.17 -4.24 8.45
C ASN A 86 -15.57 -2.93 7.90
N LEU A 87 -16.06 -1.80 8.40
CA LEU A 87 -15.61 -0.46 7.98
C LEU A 87 -14.10 -0.24 8.22
N ASP A 88 -13.59 -0.76 9.33
CA ASP A 88 -12.20 -0.64 9.78
C ASP A 88 -11.28 -1.75 9.25
N ASP A 89 -11.81 -2.71 8.51
CA ASP A 89 -10.99 -3.74 7.88
C ASP A 89 -10.07 -3.14 6.82
N ILE A 90 -8.99 -3.84 6.48
CA ILE A 90 -7.92 -3.32 5.62
C ILE A 90 -8.41 -2.86 4.24
N CYS A 91 -9.47 -3.48 3.70
CA CYS A 91 -10.15 -3.09 2.47
C CYS A 91 -11.60 -2.60 2.70
N GLY A 92 -11.97 -2.28 3.94
CA GLY A 92 -13.33 -1.88 4.34
C GLY A 92 -13.73 -0.48 3.88
N LYS A 93 -14.92 -0.33 3.27
CA LYS A 93 -15.46 0.97 2.85
C LYS A 93 -16.06 1.70 4.04
N ASP A 94 -15.53 2.87 4.39
CA ASP A 94 -15.88 3.64 5.60
C ASP A 94 -16.56 4.99 5.34
N TRP A 95 -16.74 5.38 4.07
CA TRP A 95 -17.36 6.65 3.67
C TRP A 95 -18.81 6.53 3.16
N VAL A 96 -19.41 5.34 3.21
CA VAL A 96 -20.80 5.11 2.79
C VAL A 96 -21.54 4.31 3.86
N PHE A 97 -22.80 4.68 4.12
CA PHE A 97 -23.67 3.92 5.02
C PHE A 97 -23.80 2.46 4.56
N GLY A 98 -23.64 1.52 5.50
CA GLY A 98 -23.63 0.08 5.22
C GLY A 98 -22.26 -0.49 4.83
N GLY A 99 -21.31 0.37 4.43
CA GLY A 99 -19.91 -0.03 4.19
C GLY A 99 -19.71 -1.04 3.07
N GLY A 100 -19.02 -2.14 3.40
CA GLY A 100 -18.73 -3.26 2.51
C GLY A 100 -17.31 -3.27 1.96
N ASP A 101 -17.01 -4.28 1.17
CA ASP A 101 -15.67 -4.47 0.63
C ASP A 101 -15.37 -3.47 -0.51
N HIS A 102 -14.19 -2.85 -0.45
CA HIS A 102 -13.70 -1.94 -1.47
C HIS A 102 -12.44 -2.45 -2.18
N GLY A 103 -12.05 -3.70 -1.98
CA GLY A 103 -10.91 -4.31 -2.61
C GLY A 103 -11.04 -4.49 -4.13
N ASP A 104 -9.95 -4.97 -4.72
CA ASP A 104 -9.78 -5.26 -6.13
C ASP A 104 -9.99 -6.75 -6.43
N ALA A 105 -11.07 -7.06 -7.15
CA ALA A 105 -11.45 -8.43 -7.51
C ALA A 105 -10.45 -9.12 -8.46
N ASP A 106 -9.75 -8.36 -9.29
CA ASP A 106 -8.68 -8.89 -10.13
C ASP A 106 -7.44 -9.28 -9.33
N LEU A 107 -7.11 -8.53 -8.28
CA LEU A 107 -6.00 -8.86 -7.41
C LEU A 107 -6.30 -10.12 -6.57
N GLU A 108 -7.51 -10.21 -5.99
CA GLU A 108 -7.96 -11.44 -5.31
C GLU A 108 -7.83 -12.65 -6.24
N LYS A 109 -8.39 -12.54 -7.45
CA LYS A 109 -8.36 -13.63 -8.43
C LYS A 109 -6.94 -13.99 -8.86
N ALA A 110 -6.06 -13.00 -9.07
CA ALA A 110 -4.67 -13.26 -9.43
C ALA A 110 -3.92 -14.02 -8.33
N ILE A 111 -4.14 -13.65 -7.07
CA ILE A 111 -3.56 -14.32 -5.90
C ILE A 111 -4.05 -15.77 -5.82
N SER A 112 -5.34 -16.02 -6.01
CA SER A 112 -5.89 -17.38 -6.04
C SER A 112 -5.28 -18.24 -7.15
N LEU A 113 -5.16 -17.71 -8.38
CA LEU A 113 -4.52 -18.41 -9.50
C LEU A 113 -3.04 -18.72 -9.23
N LEU A 114 -2.32 -17.82 -8.57
CA LEU A 114 -0.92 -18.04 -8.21
C LEU A 114 -0.78 -19.16 -7.17
N LYS A 115 -1.65 -19.17 -6.15
CA LYS A 115 -1.70 -20.24 -5.14
C LYS A 115 -2.02 -21.60 -5.75
N GLU A 116 -2.97 -21.66 -6.68
CA GLU A 116 -3.31 -22.88 -7.42
C GLU A 116 -2.14 -23.42 -8.26
N SER A 117 -1.27 -22.54 -8.75
CA SER A 117 -0.15 -22.94 -9.60
C SER A 117 1.00 -23.61 -8.84
N SER A 118 1.16 -23.32 -7.54
CA SER A 118 2.31 -23.71 -6.70
C SER A 118 3.70 -23.34 -7.26
N LYS A 119 3.78 -22.47 -8.27
CA LYS A 119 5.04 -22.10 -8.96
C LYS A 119 5.71 -20.85 -8.40
N ALA A 120 4.96 -20.00 -7.70
CA ALA A 120 5.47 -18.76 -7.14
C ALA A 120 5.01 -18.63 -5.69
N SER A 121 5.94 -18.27 -4.80
CA SER A 121 5.64 -17.93 -3.41
C SER A 121 5.30 -16.44 -3.32
N VAL A 122 4.11 -16.12 -2.82
CA VAL A 122 3.66 -14.73 -2.60
C VAL A 122 3.52 -14.48 -1.10
N PRO A 123 4.63 -14.25 -0.36
CA PRO A 123 4.57 -14.04 1.08
C PRO A 123 3.99 -12.67 1.45
N LEU A 124 3.97 -11.71 0.52
CA LEU A 124 3.60 -10.33 0.81
C LEU A 124 2.85 -9.68 -0.36
N VAL A 125 1.73 -9.06 -0.02
CA VAL A 125 0.92 -8.20 -0.90
C VAL A 125 0.87 -6.81 -0.28
N VAL A 126 1.57 -5.86 -0.91
CA VAL A 126 1.62 -4.47 -0.47
C VAL A 126 0.66 -3.63 -1.30
N PHE A 127 -0.14 -2.81 -0.63
CA PHE A 127 -1.04 -1.88 -1.29
C PHE A 127 -1.24 -0.59 -0.51
N GLY A 128 -2.08 0.31 -1.03
CA GLY A 128 -2.44 1.55 -0.39
C GLY A 128 -3.93 1.87 -0.58
N HIS A 129 -4.21 3.12 -0.95
CA HIS A 129 -5.56 3.67 -1.20
C HIS A 129 -6.45 3.81 0.04
N MET A 130 -6.61 2.74 0.81
CA MET A 130 -7.46 2.72 2.00
C MET A 130 -6.74 3.38 3.17
N HIS A 131 -7.00 4.66 3.43
CA HIS A 131 -6.24 5.44 4.42
C HIS A 131 -6.33 4.85 5.84
N LYS A 132 -5.23 4.99 6.60
CA LYS A 132 -5.13 4.52 8.00
C LYS A 132 -6.16 5.17 8.93
N VAL A 133 -6.38 6.48 8.81
CA VAL A 133 -7.44 7.17 9.56
C VAL A 133 -8.74 7.02 8.79
N LEU A 134 -9.79 6.54 9.46
CA LEU A 134 -11.09 6.36 8.83
C LEU A 134 -11.74 7.70 8.47
N ALA A 135 -12.63 7.67 7.48
CA ALA A 135 -13.43 8.80 7.05
C ALA A 135 -14.10 9.47 8.26
N HIS A 136 -14.12 10.80 8.23
CA HIS A 136 -14.64 11.64 9.31
C HIS A 136 -13.91 11.51 10.66
N GLY A 137 -12.73 10.85 10.69
CA GLY A 137 -11.93 10.69 11.91
C GLY A 137 -12.43 9.59 12.85
N ASN A 138 -13.26 8.67 12.35
CA ASN A 138 -13.97 7.67 13.16
C ASN A 138 -13.13 6.45 13.58
N GLY A 139 -11.83 6.62 13.81
CA GLY A 139 -10.93 5.56 14.27
C GLY A 139 -9.84 5.20 13.28
N LEU A 140 -9.25 4.02 13.48
CA LEU A 140 -8.10 3.53 12.73
C LEU A 140 -8.45 2.24 11.98
N ARG A 141 -7.95 2.15 10.75
CA ARG A 141 -8.01 0.97 9.91
C ARG A 141 -6.98 -0.07 10.34
N LYS A 142 -7.33 -1.35 10.21
CA LYS A 142 -6.36 -2.46 10.27
C LYS A 142 -5.40 -2.34 9.10
N MET A 143 -4.11 -2.18 9.38
CA MET A 143 -3.09 -1.97 8.33
C MET A 143 -2.41 -3.27 7.89
N ILE A 144 -2.69 -4.38 8.58
CA ILE A 144 -2.12 -5.69 8.29
C ILE A 144 -3.15 -6.79 8.49
N VAL A 145 -3.12 -7.79 7.60
CA VAL A 145 -3.84 -9.06 7.75
C VAL A 145 -2.88 -10.18 7.38
N VAL A 146 -2.85 -11.24 8.17
CA VAL A 146 -2.10 -12.47 7.85
C VAL A 146 -3.12 -13.54 7.44
N GLY A 147 -3.00 -14.03 6.21
CA GLY A 147 -3.83 -15.10 5.67
C GLY A 147 -3.54 -16.45 6.34
N ALA A 148 -4.46 -17.39 6.19
CA ALA A 148 -4.29 -18.77 6.70
C ALA A 148 -3.13 -19.53 6.02
N ASP A 149 -2.62 -19.02 4.91
CA ASP A 149 -1.51 -19.54 4.13
C ASP A 149 -0.21 -18.74 4.33
N ASP A 150 -0.10 -18.00 5.44
CA ASP A 150 1.02 -17.10 5.77
C ASP A 150 1.22 -15.93 4.79
N THR A 151 0.32 -15.70 3.82
CA THR A 151 0.38 -14.49 2.98
C THR A 151 0.07 -13.25 3.82
N ILE A 152 0.97 -12.28 3.85
CA ILE A 152 0.75 -11.02 4.55
C ILE A 152 0.19 -9.97 3.59
N TYR A 153 -0.93 -9.36 3.98
CA TYR A 153 -1.54 -8.21 3.30
C TYR A 153 -1.18 -6.95 4.09
N LEU A 154 -0.44 -6.04 3.46
CA LEU A 154 0.09 -4.84 4.08
C LEU A 154 -0.42 -3.60 3.37
N ASN A 155 -1.11 -2.75 4.11
CA ASN A 155 -1.55 -1.45 3.64
C ASN A 155 -0.57 -0.37 4.12
N GLY A 156 0.04 0.36 3.18
CA GLY A 156 0.99 1.44 3.45
C GLY A 156 0.38 2.85 3.39
N ALA A 157 -0.94 3.00 3.32
CA ALA A 157 -1.62 4.28 3.10
C ALA A 157 -1.73 5.15 4.36
N ILE A 158 -0.59 5.72 4.78
CA ILE A 158 -0.53 6.75 5.84
C ILE A 158 -0.62 8.14 5.20
N VAL A 159 -1.66 8.90 5.54
CA VAL A 159 -1.91 10.24 5.01
C VAL A 159 -2.23 11.22 6.15
N PRO A 160 -1.57 12.39 6.24
CA PRO A 160 -0.43 12.80 5.40
C PRO A 160 0.83 11.98 5.72
N ARG A 161 1.63 11.66 4.70
CA ARG A 161 2.90 10.92 4.87
C ARG A 161 4.05 11.82 5.34
N VAL A 162 3.91 13.13 5.14
CA VAL A 162 4.85 14.16 5.57
C VAL A 162 4.08 15.18 6.40
N LYS A 163 4.56 15.47 7.60
CA LYS A 163 4.01 16.48 8.52
C LYS A 163 5.07 17.55 8.79
N THR A 164 4.67 18.81 8.92
CA THR A 164 5.54 19.88 9.41
C THR A 164 5.72 19.75 10.92
N LEU A 165 6.91 20.08 11.44
CA LEU A 165 7.19 19.94 12.89
C LEU A 165 6.39 20.92 13.76
N ILE A 166 5.88 22.00 13.17
CA ILE A 166 5.08 23.04 13.86
C ILE A 166 3.66 22.54 14.21
N ASP A 167 3.13 21.55 13.48
CA ASP A 167 1.73 21.10 13.62
C ASP A 167 1.43 20.45 14.99
N GLU A 168 2.44 20.07 15.77
CA GLU A 168 2.28 19.39 17.07
C GLU A 168 2.41 20.31 18.30
N GLN A 169 2.86 21.56 18.15
CA GLN A 169 3.14 22.46 19.30
C GLN A 169 2.04 23.49 19.60
N GLY A 170 0.92 23.45 18.89
CA GLY A 170 -0.31 24.12 19.33
C GLY A 170 -1.08 24.79 18.20
N ILE A 171 -2.20 24.19 17.82
CA ILE A 171 -3.38 24.94 17.39
C ILE A 171 -4.56 24.43 18.20
N SER A 172 -4.68 24.99 19.40
CA SER A 172 -5.98 25.23 20.02
C SER A 172 -6.82 26.03 19.01
N ASN A 173 -7.88 25.43 18.50
CA ASN A 173 -8.84 26.09 17.63
C ASN A 173 -9.56 27.19 18.40
N SER A 174 -8.99 28.40 18.43
CA SER A 174 -9.75 29.62 18.70
C SER A 174 -9.94 30.34 17.37
N PHE A 175 -11.17 30.27 16.84
CA PHE A 175 -11.62 31.10 15.74
C PHE A 175 -11.92 32.49 16.29
N THR A 176 -11.00 33.44 16.11
CA THR A 176 -11.34 34.87 16.10
C THR A 176 -10.65 35.56 14.93
N ASN A 177 -11.45 36.32 14.19
CA ASN A 177 -11.10 37.01 12.96
C ASN A 177 -10.09 38.13 13.17
N ASP A 178 -9.37 38.43 12.09
CA ASP A 178 -8.67 39.69 11.78
C ASP A 178 -7.67 40.21 12.82
N GLU A 179 -6.42 39.70 12.77
CA GLU A 179 -5.21 40.52 12.82
C GLU A 179 -4.08 39.81 12.03
N ALA A 180 -3.15 40.59 11.48
CA ALA A 180 -2.08 40.13 10.59
C ALA A 180 -1.37 38.88 11.13
N ARG A 181 -1.41 37.78 10.36
CA ARG A 181 -0.66 36.55 10.68
C ARG A 181 0.82 36.92 10.87
N PRO A 182 1.40 36.71 12.06
CA PRO A 182 2.86 36.72 12.19
C PRO A 182 3.40 35.69 11.20
N SER A 183 4.45 36.03 10.48
CA SER A 183 5.19 35.06 9.67
C SER A 183 5.57 33.88 10.56
N LEU A 184 4.90 32.75 10.39
CA LEU A 184 5.26 31.51 11.07
C LEU A 184 6.74 31.24 10.76
N PRO A 185 7.56 30.86 11.76
CA PRO A 185 8.93 30.46 11.46
C PRO A 185 8.87 29.37 10.39
N GLU A 186 9.70 29.47 9.35
CA GLU A 186 9.82 28.39 8.37
C GLU A 186 10.11 27.11 9.15
N SER A 187 9.19 26.15 9.09
CA SER A 187 9.42 24.81 9.64
C SER A 187 10.57 24.21 8.85
N GLU A 188 11.82 24.34 9.31
CA GLU A 188 12.97 23.76 8.60
C GLU A 188 12.92 22.23 8.56
N GLY A 189 12.16 21.60 9.48
CA GLY A 189 12.04 20.16 9.56
C GLY A 189 10.67 19.56 9.25
N THR A 190 10.68 18.27 8.88
CA THR A 190 9.49 17.46 8.58
C THR A 190 9.54 16.12 9.31
N LYS A 191 8.38 15.57 9.69
CA LYS A 191 8.25 14.15 10.03
C LYS A 191 7.74 13.37 8.83
N ARG A 192 8.35 12.22 8.54
CA ARG A 192 8.05 11.39 7.38
C ARG A 192 7.73 9.97 7.80
N ALA A 193 6.63 9.43 7.31
CA ALA A 193 6.19 8.07 7.58
C ALA A 193 6.78 7.06 6.58
N PHE A 194 7.38 6.01 7.12
CA PHE A 194 7.90 4.86 6.38
C PHE A 194 7.21 3.60 6.86
N THR A 195 7.08 2.63 5.96
CA THR A 195 6.72 1.26 6.30
C THR A 195 7.93 0.41 5.91
N ILE A 196 8.50 -0.28 6.90
CA ILE A 196 9.71 -1.07 6.75
C ILE A 196 9.31 -2.54 6.86
N VAL A 197 9.78 -3.34 5.91
CA VAL A 197 9.56 -4.78 5.88
C VAL A 197 10.92 -5.46 5.87
N ASP A 198 11.19 -6.20 6.93
CA ASP A 198 12.39 -7.02 7.06
C ASP A 198 12.07 -8.43 6.56
N ILE A 199 12.88 -8.92 5.62
CA ILE A 199 12.76 -10.24 5.02
C ILE A 199 14.02 -11.03 5.35
N LEU A 200 13.85 -12.18 6.00
CA LEU A 200 14.92 -13.10 6.38
C LEU A 200 14.57 -14.50 5.83
N ASP A 201 15.55 -15.17 5.22
CA ASP A 201 15.42 -16.53 4.70
C ASP A 201 14.16 -16.79 3.86
N GLY A 202 13.83 -15.83 2.98
CA GLY A 202 12.68 -15.97 2.10
C GLY A 202 11.33 -15.69 2.75
N ARG A 203 11.30 -15.14 3.97
CA ARG A 203 10.06 -14.90 4.73
C ARG A 203 10.06 -13.51 5.34
N VAL A 204 8.88 -12.95 5.49
CA VAL A 204 8.71 -11.70 6.25
C VAL A 204 8.96 -12.00 7.73
N ASP A 205 9.92 -11.28 8.31
CA ASP A 205 10.32 -11.38 9.71
C ASP A 205 9.66 -10.29 10.56
N LYS A 206 9.78 -9.03 10.13
CA LYS A 206 9.20 -7.87 10.84
C LYS A 206 8.57 -6.91 9.86
N ILE A 207 7.43 -6.32 10.25
CA ILE A 207 6.87 -5.15 9.60
C ILE A 207 6.72 -4.07 10.67
N SER A 208 7.26 -2.88 10.40
CA SER A 208 7.05 -1.71 11.25
C SER A 208 6.66 -0.47 10.46
N GLU A 209 5.85 0.38 11.10
CA GLU A 209 5.62 1.74 10.67
C GLU A 209 6.53 2.67 11.48
N SER A 210 7.25 3.55 10.81
CA SER A 210 8.24 4.42 11.44
C SER A 210 8.03 5.87 11.05
N TRP A 211 8.05 6.77 12.04
CA TRP A 211 8.11 8.21 11.81
C TRP A 211 9.52 8.71 12.03
N VAL A 212 10.08 9.36 11.02
CA VAL A 212 11.43 9.90 11.04
C VAL A 212 11.36 11.42 10.91
N SER A 213 11.93 12.15 11.87
CA SER A 213 12.14 13.59 11.76
C SER A 213 13.37 13.87 10.91
N VAL A 214 13.26 14.86 10.03
CA VAL A 214 14.32 15.35 9.15
C VAL A 214 14.37 16.86 9.29
N ASP A 215 15.46 17.39 9.84
CA ASP A 215 15.71 18.81 10.09
C ASP A 215 17.13 19.16 9.61
N GLY A 216 17.23 19.76 8.42
CA GLY A 216 18.50 19.88 7.70
C GLY A 216 19.17 18.51 7.49
N GLU A 217 20.38 18.35 8.03
CA GLU A 217 21.12 17.08 8.00
C GLU A 217 20.80 16.14 9.18
N LYS A 218 20.03 16.60 10.17
CA LYS A 218 19.66 15.79 11.33
C LYS A 218 18.49 14.88 10.97
N VAL A 219 18.69 13.58 11.12
CA VAL A 219 17.67 12.55 10.90
C VAL A 219 17.52 11.74 12.19
N LYS A 220 16.29 11.62 12.71
CA LYS A 220 16.02 10.89 13.95
C LYS A 220 14.73 10.07 13.83
N LEU A 221 14.77 8.83 14.32
CA LEU A 221 13.56 8.01 14.50
C LEU A 221 12.77 8.54 15.71
N GLU A 222 11.53 8.95 15.50
CA GLU A 222 10.65 9.48 16.54
C GLU A 222 9.71 8.41 17.11
N GLU A 223 9.15 7.58 16.23
CA GLU A 223 8.18 6.54 16.59
C GLU A 223 8.43 5.31 15.72
N GLU A 224 8.35 4.12 16.32
CA GLU A 224 8.27 2.84 15.61
C GLU A 224 7.12 2.03 16.19
N LEU A 225 6.16 1.68 15.34
CA LEU A 225 5.07 0.76 15.65
C LEU A 225 5.32 -0.56 14.91
N VAL A 226 5.59 -1.64 15.63
CA VAL A 226 5.72 -2.98 15.05
C VAL A 226 4.33 -3.54 14.77
N LEU A 227 4.00 -3.70 13.49
CA LEU A 227 2.72 -4.27 13.03
C LEU A 227 2.74 -5.79 13.00
N PHE A 228 3.91 -6.36 12.73
CA PHE A 228 4.11 -7.81 12.66
C PHE A 228 5.53 -8.14 13.07
N LYS A 229 5.67 -9.24 13.80
CA LYS A 229 6.95 -9.88 14.08
C LYS A 229 6.73 -11.38 14.11
N ARG A 230 7.51 -12.13 13.35
CA ARG A 230 7.48 -13.59 13.39
C ARG A 230 8.09 -14.04 14.72
N ASN A 231 7.36 -14.88 15.45
CA ASN A 231 7.92 -15.52 16.64
C ASN A 231 8.84 -16.66 16.16
N ASN A 232 10.08 -16.66 16.65
CA ASN A 232 11.05 -17.74 16.43
C ASN A 232 10.58 -19.06 17.03
#